data_AF-A0A3B8WW75-F1
#
_entry.id   AF-A0A3B8WW75-F1
#
_cell.length_a   1.000
_cell.length_b   1.000
_cell.length_c   1.000
_cell.angle_alpha   90.00
_cell.angle_beta   90.00
_cell.angle_gamma   90.00
#
_symmetry.space_group_name_H-M   'P 1'
#
loop_
_entity.id
_entity.type
_entity.pdbx_description
1 polymer ?
#
loop_
_entity_poly.entity_id
_entity_poly.type
_entity_poly.pdbx_seq_one_letter_code
_entity_poly.pdbx_strand_id
1 'polypeptide(L)' 'QVVMVGDDIVGDVGGAQQAGMHGVLVKTGKFRAQDLDGEVNPDSVLESIAELPQWWMQTKHG' A
#
# COMPACT_ATOMS: atom_id res chain seq x y z
N GLN A 1 4.27 -15.20 2.34
CA GLN A 1 4.43 -13.77 2.69
C GLN A 1 3.07 -13.10 2.59
N VAL A 2 2.76 -12.17 3.49
CA VAL A 2 1.49 -11.43 3.54
C VAL A 2 1.81 -9.95 3.32
N VAL A 3 0.91 -9.23 2.66
CA VAL A 3 0.94 -7.77 2.49
C VAL A 3 -0.44 -7.22 2.75
N MET A 4 -0.51 -6.03 3.36
CA MET A 4 -1.75 -5.27 3.48
C MET A 4 -1.87 -4.36 2.27
N VAL A 5 -3.05 -4.33 1.65
CA VAL A 5 -3.38 -3.44 0.55
C VAL A 5 -4.61 -2.66 0.95
N GLY A 6 -4.52 -1.33 0.96
CA GLY A 6 -5.60 -0.47 1.46
C GLY A 6 -5.56 0.94 0.89
N ASP A 7 -6.63 1.69 1.13
CA ASP A 7 -6.83 3.05 0.66
C ASP A 7 -6.59 4.11 1.74
N ASP A 8 -6.41 3.69 3.00
CA ASP A 8 -6.09 4.54 4.14
C ASP A 8 -4.60 4.45 4.49
N ILE A 9 -3.87 5.55 4.31
CA ILE A 9 -2.42 5.56 4.55
C ILE A 9 -2.06 5.31 6.02
N VAL A 10 -2.89 5.72 6.97
CA VAL A 10 -2.58 5.57 8.40
C VAL A 10 -3.13 4.25 8.91
N GLY A 11 -4.41 3.98 8.63
CA GLY A 11 -5.13 2.82 9.15
C GLY A 11 -4.64 1.50 8.55
N ASP A 12 -4.55 1.44 7.21
CA ASP A 12 -4.20 0.20 6.51
C ASP A 12 -2.69 0.07 6.39
N VAL A 13 -2.03 1.05 5.79
CA VAL A 13 -0.59 0.99 5.50
C VAL A 13 0.23 1.15 6.78
N GLY A 14 0.03 2.26 7.51
CA GLY A 14 0.76 2.53 8.75
C GLY A 14 0.54 1.45 9.81
N GLY A 15 -0.71 1.00 9.97
CA GLY A 15 -1.06 -0.11 10.86
C GLY A 15 -0.36 -1.42 10.49
N ALA A 16 -0.31 -1.77 9.20
CA ALA A 16 0.38 -2.97 8.74
C ALA A 16 1.89 -2.91 8.98
N GLN A 17 2.52 -1.76 8.71
CA GLN A 17 3.94 -1.55 8.93
C GLN A 17 4.32 -1.67 10.41
N GLN A 18 3.50 -1.10 11.31
CA GLN A 18 3.68 -1.25 12.76
C GLN A 18 3.56 -2.71 13.23
N ALA A 19 2.79 -3.53 12.51
CA ALA A 19 2.67 -4.97 12.75
C ALA A 19 3.77 -5.81 12.05
N GLY A 20 4.75 -5.18 11.39
CA GLY A 20 5.84 -5.87 10.69
C GLY A 20 5.46 -6.45 9.33
N MET A 21 4.35 -6.01 8.73
CA MET A 21 3.92 -6.38 7.38
C MET A 21 4.25 -5.26 6.38
N HIS A 22 4.39 -5.59 5.09
CA HIS A 22 4.43 -4.55 4.06
C HIS A 22 3.04 -3.95 3.86
N GLY A 23 2.96 -2.62 3.74
CA GLY A 23 1.77 -1.85 3.46
C GLY A 23 1.81 -1.24 2.06
N VAL A 24 0.83 -1.60 1.22
CA VAL A 24 0.68 -1.10 -0.15
C VAL A 24 -0.55 -0.18 -0.20
N LEU A 25 -0.35 1.04 -0.68
CA LEU A 25 -1.43 2.01 -0.83
C LEU A 25 -2.05 1.90 -2.23
N VAL A 26 -3.37 1.86 -2.34
CA VAL A 26 -4.08 2.06 -3.61
C VAL A 26 -4.66 3.47 -3.68
N LYS A 27 -4.63 4.11 -4.85
CA LYS A 27 -5.14 5.47 -5.05
C LYS A 27 -6.66 5.56 -5.31
N THR A 28 -7.36 4.46 -5.09
CA THR A 28 -8.83 4.40 -5.11
C THR A 28 -9.40 4.52 -3.71
N GLY A 29 -10.65 4.97 -3.54
CA GLY A 29 -11.33 4.98 -2.24
C GLY A 29 -11.07 6.26 -1.43
N LYS A 30 -10.64 6.11 -0.17
CA LYS A 30 -10.37 7.19 0.80
C LYS A 30 -9.09 7.97 0.51
N PHE A 31 -8.22 7.44 -0.34
CA PHE A 31 -6.95 8.05 -0.71
C PHE A 31 -7.10 9.52 -1.12
N ARG A 32 -6.16 10.34 -0.67
CA ARG A 32 -5.94 11.71 -1.13
C ARG A 32 -4.47 11.91 -1.46
N ALA A 33 -4.15 12.71 -2.48
CA ALA A 33 -2.76 12.95 -2.87
C ALA A 33 -1.88 13.48 -1.71
N GLN A 34 -2.46 14.34 -0.86
CA GLN A 34 -1.81 14.89 0.34
C GLN A 34 -1.44 13.84 1.40
N ASP A 35 -2.02 12.63 1.33
CA ASP A 35 -1.70 11.56 2.27
C ASP A 35 -0.21 11.17 2.15
N LEU A 36 0.36 11.29 0.94
CA LEU A 36 1.77 11.01 0.66
C LEU A 36 2.74 12.05 1.23
N ASP A 37 2.25 13.19 1.70
CA ASP A 37 3.07 14.22 2.35
C ASP A 37 3.24 13.96 3.88
N GLY A 38 2.60 12.90 4.40
CA GLY A 38 2.60 12.54 5.81
C GLY A 38 3.83 11.75 6.27
N GLU A 39 3.81 11.31 7.53
CA GLU A 39 4.91 10.54 8.13
C GLU A 39 4.95 9.08 7.66
N VAL A 40 3.80 8.51 7.30
CA VAL A 40 3.70 7.12 6.83
C VAL A 40 4.08 7.07 5.36
N ASN A 41 5.12 6.29 5.04
CA ASN A 41 5.57 6.05 3.68
C ASN A 41 5.19 4.63 3.26
N PRO A 42 4.27 4.43 2.30
CA PRO A 42 3.89 3.10 1.84
C PRO A 42 5.06 2.40 1.14
N ASP A 43 5.12 1.08 1.24
CA ASP A 43 6.15 0.27 0.58
C ASP A 43 5.96 0.24 -0.95
N SER A 44 4.74 0.47 -1.41
CA SER A 44 4.39 0.63 -2.82
C SER A 44 3.07 1.40 -2.94
N VAL A 45 2.90 2.11 -4.06
CA VAL A 45 1.66 2.79 -4.40
C VAL A 45 1.17 2.27 -5.75
N LEU A 46 -0.10 1.87 -5.80
CA LEU A 46 -0.78 1.40 -7.00
C LEU A 46 -1.91 2.36 -7.36
N GLU A 47 -2.20 2.55 -8.64
CA GLU A 47 -3.31 3.42 -9.04
C GLU A 47 -4.67 2.80 -8.67
N SER A 48 -4.75 1.47 -8.65
CA SER A 48 -5.96 0.71 -8.30
C SER A 48 -5.60 -0.70 -7.84
N ILE A 49 -6.52 -1.33 -7.10
CA ILE A 49 -6.44 -2.76 -6.77
C ILE A 49 -6.32 -3.67 -8.01
N ALA A 50 -6.76 -3.18 -9.18
CA ALA A 50 -6.62 -3.89 -10.45
C ALA A 50 -5.16 -4.18 -10.84
N GLU A 51 -4.19 -3.39 -10.35
CA GLU A 51 -2.76 -3.58 -10.63
C GLU A 51 -2.11 -4.63 -9.70
N LEU A 52 -2.79 -5.00 -8.61
CA LEU A 52 -2.25 -5.88 -7.57
C LEU A 52 -1.73 -7.22 -8.12
N PRO A 53 -2.44 -7.96 -9.01
CA PRO A 53 -1.94 -9.23 -9.51
C PRO A 53 -0.61 -9.08 -10.26
N GLN A 54 -0.48 -8.05 -11.09
CA GLN A 54 0.74 -7.80 -11.86
C GLN A 54 1.90 -7.36 -10.95
N TRP A 55 1.66 -6.41 -10.05
CA TRP A 55 2.66 -5.96 -9.08
C TRP A 55 3.16 -7.11 -8.20
N TRP A 56 2.27 -7.99 -7.74
CA TRP A 56 2.64 -9.14 -6.90
C TRP A 56 3.54 -10.12 -7.64
N MET A 57 3.25 -10.42 -8.90
CA MET A 57 4.11 -11.31 -9.69
C MET A 57 5.50 -10.72 -9.90
N GLN A 58 5.61 -9.41 -10.15
CA GLN A 58 6.91 -8.75 -10.39
C GLN A 58 7.78 -8.70 -9.13
N THR A 59 7.19 -8.46 -7.96
CA THR A 59 7.90 -8.37 -6.68
C THR A 59 8.35 -9.73 -6.11
N LYS A 60 7.78 -10.84 -6.56
CA LYS A 60 8.18 -12.21 -6.13
C LYS A 60 9.37 -12.78 -6.88
N HIS A 61 9.77 -12.14 -7.97
CA HIS A 61 10.89 -12.57 -8.80
C HIS A 61 12.16 -11.73 -8.58
N GLY A 62 12.16 -10.88 -7.55
CA GLY A 62 13.32 -10.14 -7.05
C GLY A 62 13.92 -10.76 -5.80
#